data_AF-A0A6B2UNJ1-F1
#
_entry.id   AF-A0A6B2UNJ1-F1
#
_cell.length_a   1.000
_cell.length_b   1.000
_cell.length_c   1.000
_cell.angle_alpha   90.00
_cell.angle_beta   90.00
_cell.angle_gamma   90.00
#
_symmetry.space_group_name_H-M   'P 1'
#
loop_
_entity.id
_entity.type
_entity.pdbx_description
1 polymer ?
#
loop_
_entity_poly.entity_id
_entity_poly.type
_entity_poly.pdbx_seq_one_letter_code
_entity_poly.pdbx_strand_id
1 'polypeptide(L)'
;MEFQVTDEERDGWAVLRVAGEMDLVSSPSVRQRVHEAVARGRHSVVLDLSEVHFCDSSGVGVLIAARRLMRSCHGRLRIVLPARGAEEGSHVNRVLAALGVRRLFEVYPDVTSALLEDVSPLSA
;
A
#
# COMPACT_ATOMS: atom_id res chain seq x y z
N MET A 1 -7.30 -18.02 4.13
CA MET A 1 -6.81 -17.61 2.79
C MET A 1 -5.30 -17.55 2.86
N GLU A 2 -4.60 -17.99 1.82
CA GLU A 2 -3.13 -17.92 1.79
C GLU A 2 -2.68 -16.48 1.54
N PHE A 3 -1.63 -16.03 2.23
CA PHE A 3 -1.05 -14.71 2.03
C PHE A 3 -0.18 -14.70 0.78
N GLN A 4 -0.34 -13.69 -0.07
CA GLN A 4 0.41 -13.58 -1.32
C GLN A 4 0.81 -12.13 -1.61
N VAL A 5 2.02 -11.96 -2.15
CA VAL A 5 2.47 -10.70 -2.74
C VAL A 5 2.97 -10.95 -4.16
N THR A 6 2.42 -10.23 -5.13
CA THR A 6 2.84 -10.27 -6.54
C THR A 6 3.35 -8.91 -6.99
N ASP A 7 4.31 -8.91 -7.89
CA ASP A 7 4.89 -7.71 -8.48
C ASP A 7 4.68 -7.69 -10.00
N GLU A 8 4.33 -6.53 -10.52
CA GLU A 8 4.32 -6.25 -11.95
C GLU A 8 4.75 -4.79 -12.20
N GLU A 9 5.13 -4.50 -13.44
CA GLU A 9 5.42 -3.14 -13.90
C GLU A 9 4.30 -2.66 -14.81
N ARG A 10 3.76 -1.46 -14.55
CA ARG A 10 2.75 -0.81 -15.37
C ARG A 10 2.99 0.69 -15.40
N ASP A 11 3.05 1.28 -16.60
CA ASP A 11 3.15 2.75 -16.79
C ASP A 11 4.27 3.42 -15.99
N GLY A 12 5.42 2.75 -15.83
CA GLY A 12 6.56 3.24 -15.05
C GLY A 12 6.43 3.08 -13.52
N TRP A 13 5.34 2.47 -13.05
CA TRP A 13 5.12 2.11 -11.65
C TRP A 13 5.41 0.63 -11.41
N ALA A 14 5.99 0.32 -10.25
CA ALA A 14 5.95 -1.03 -9.70
C ALA A 14 4.64 -1.21 -8.92
N VAL A 15 3.78 -2.12 -9.36
CA VAL A 15 2.52 -2.44 -8.70
C VAL A 15 2.72 -3.70 -7.87
N LEU A 16 2.60 -3.57 -6.56
CA LEU A 16 2.69 -4.66 -5.60
C LEU A 16 1.28 -5.00 -5.11
N ARG A 17 0.73 -6.14 -5.53
CA ARG A 17 -0.57 -6.61 -5.04
C ARG A 17 -0.38 -7.50 -3.83
N VAL A 18 -1.11 -7.20 -2.77
CA VAL A 18 -1.13 -7.97 -1.52
C VAL A 18 -2.53 -8.54 -1.32
N ALA A 19 -2.60 -9.84 -1.06
CA ALA A 19 -3.85 -10.52 -0.74
C ALA A 19 -3.71 -11.30 0.57
N GLY A 20 -4.79 -11.36 1.33
CA GLY A 20 -4.86 -12.10 2.59
C GLY A 20 -4.74 -11.20 3.83
N GLU A 21 -3.96 -11.64 4.81
CA GLU A 21 -3.85 -10.97 6.11
C GLU A 21 -2.47 -10.33 6.26
N MET A 22 -2.42 -9.09 6.74
CA MET A 22 -1.20 -8.40 7.13
C MET A 22 -1.02 -8.47 8.64
N ASP A 23 -0.25 -9.46 9.10
CA ASP A 23 0.03 -9.73 10.51
C ASP A 23 1.54 -9.77 10.78
N LEU A 24 1.94 -10.15 11.99
CA LEU A 24 3.34 -10.27 12.38
C LEU A 24 4.17 -11.21 11.48
N VAL A 25 3.56 -12.26 10.91
CA VAL A 25 4.23 -13.27 10.10
C VAL A 25 4.33 -12.85 8.64
N SER A 26 3.26 -12.30 8.08
CA SER A 26 3.16 -11.97 6.65
C SER A 26 3.68 -10.58 6.27
N SER A 27 3.52 -9.60 7.17
CA SER A 27 3.87 -8.20 6.89
C SER A 27 5.34 -7.99 6.51
N PRO A 28 6.34 -8.69 7.08
CA PRO A 28 7.73 -8.58 6.65
C PRO A 28 7.94 -8.83 5.14
N SER A 29 7.15 -9.70 4.51
CA SER A 29 7.24 -9.97 3.07
C SER A 29 6.82 -8.77 2.22
N VAL A 30 5.80 -8.01 2.62
CA VAL A 30 5.41 -6.77 1.93
C VAL A 30 6.56 -5.76 1.96
N ARG A 31 7.17 -5.57 3.14
CA ARG A 31 8.34 -4.69 3.30
C ARG A 31 9.47 -5.12 2.36
N GLN A 32 9.80 -6.41 2.34
CA GLN A 32 10.84 -6.96 1.47
C GLN A 32 10.58 -6.65 0.00
N ARG A 33 9.34 -6.84 -0.49
CA ARG A 33 8.99 -6.55 -1.89
C ARG A 33 9.12 -5.07 -2.26
N VAL A 34 8.78 -4.15 -1.34
CA VAL A 34 9.04 -2.72 -1.55
C VAL A 34 10.55 -2.44 -1.64
N HIS A 35 11.36 -3.04 -0.75
CA HIS A 35 12.82 -2.90 -0.81
C HIS A 35 13.39 -3.44 -2.12
N GLU A 36 12.94 -4.60 -2.59
CA GLU A 36 13.37 -5.18 -3.87
C GLU A 36 13.01 -4.29 -5.05
N ALA A 37 11.81 -3.69 -5.06
CA ALA A 37 11.42 -2.73 -6.09
C ALA A 37 12.37 -1.52 -6.10
N VAL A 38 12.66 -0.94 -4.93
CA VAL A 38 13.61 0.19 -4.81
C VAL A 38 15.02 -0.20 -5.23
N ALA A 39 15.50 -1.39 -4.84
CA ALA A 39 16.82 -1.90 -5.21
C ALA A 39 16.95 -2.12 -6.74
N ARG A 40 15.84 -2.41 -7.42
CA ARG A 40 15.75 -2.47 -8.90
C ARG A 40 15.60 -1.09 -9.56
N GLY A 41 15.77 0.00 -8.81
CA GLY A 41 15.68 1.38 -9.32
C GLY A 41 14.25 1.89 -9.49
N ARG A 42 13.26 1.26 -8.86
CA ARG A 42 11.86 1.71 -8.94
C ARG A 42 11.58 2.75 -7.87
N HIS A 43 11.30 3.98 -8.32
CA HIS A 43 10.99 5.11 -7.44
C HIS A 43 9.49 5.46 -7.42
N SER A 44 8.66 4.77 -8.18
CA SER A 44 7.20 4.93 -8.16
C SER A 44 6.57 3.58 -7.86
N VAL A 45 5.95 3.44 -6.69
CA VAL A 45 5.35 2.18 -6.21
C VAL A 45 3.87 2.40 -5.90
N VAL A 46 3.03 1.51 -6.45
CA VAL A 46 1.63 1.35 -6.03
C VAL A 46 1.55 0.10 -5.17
N LEU A 47 1.06 0.24 -3.94
CA LEU A 47 0.74 -0.88 -3.08
C LEU A 47 -0.77 -1.13 -3.12
N ASP A 48 -1.16 -2.19 -3.81
CA ASP A 48 -2.56 -2.58 -3.95
C ASP A 48 -2.94 -3.56 -2.83
N LEU A 49 -3.71 -3.05 -1.87
CA LEU A 49 -4.19 -3.79 -0.72
C LEU A 49 -5.68 -4.13 -0.86
N SER A 50 -6.28 -4.05 -2.06
CA SER A 50 -7.73 -4.25 -2.24
C SER A 50 -8.22 -5.60 -1.69
N GLU A 51 -7.39 -6.63 -1.79
CA GLU A 51 -7.64 -8.00 -1.35
C GLU A 51 -7.10 -8.31 0.07
N VAL A 52 -6.73 -7.28 0.85
CA VAL A 52 -6.33 -7.43 2.26
C VAL A 52 -7.54 -7.27 3.16
N HIS A 53 -7.93 -8.35 3.86
CA HIS A 53 -9.11 -8.33 4.73
C HIS A 53 -8.78 -8.07 6.22
N PHE A 54 -7.52 -8.19 6.62
CA PHE A 54 -7.07 -7.95 7.99
C PHE A 54 -5.71 -7.24 8.05
N CYS A 55 -5.52 -6.35 9.02
CA CYS A 55 -4.27 -5.61 9.24
C CYS A 55 -4.11 -5.26 10.72
N ASP A 56 -3.07 -5.81 11.36
CA ASP A 56 -2.72 -5.49 12.76
C ASP A 56 -1.71 -4.34 12.85
N SER A 57 -1.12 -4.14 14.04
CA SER A 57 -0.08 -3.13 14.25
C SER A 57 1.21 -3.40 13.46
N SER A 58 1.53 -4.66 13.17
CA SER A 58 2.67 -5.07 12.34
C SER A 58 2.44 -4.65 10.89
N GLY A 59 1.24 -4.88 10.37
CA GLY A 59 0.82 -4.45 9.04
C GLY A 59 0.92 -2.94 8.87
N VAL A 60 0.35 -2.18 9.81
CA VAL A 60 0.45 -0.70 9.82
C VAL A 60 1.91 -0.24 9.90
N GLY A 61 2.72 -0.86 10.75
CA GLY A 61 4.15 -0.57 10.87
C GLY A 61 4.90 -0.75 9.54
N VAL A 62 4.55 -1.78 8.77
CA VAL A 62 5.13 -2.02 7.44
C VAL A 62 4.72 -0.96 6.43
N LEU A 63 3.46 -0.51 6.42
CA LEU A 63 3.02 0.58 5.55
C LEU A 63 3.79 1.89 5.85
N ILE A 64 3.96 2.21 7.14
CA ILE A 64 4.73 3.39 7.57
C ILE A 64 6.21 3.25 7.15
N ALA A 65 6.79 2.07 7.31
CA ALA A 65 8.17 1.80 6.91
C ALA A 65 8.37 1.93 5.39
N ALA A 66 7.45 1.35 4.59
CA ALA A 66 7.46 1.47 3.13
C ALA A 66 7.40 2.94 2.69
N ARG A 67 6.51 3.74 3.30
CA ARG A 67 6.43 5.18 3.03
C ARG A 67 7.73 5.90 3.37
N ARG A 68 8.36 5.59 4.50
CA ARG A 68 9.64 6.20 4.91
C ARG A 68 10.76 5.86 3.92
N LEU A 69 10.83 4.59 3.49
CA LEU A 69 11.79 4.14 2.48
C LEU A 69 11.61 4.90 1.17
N MET A 70 10.39 4.95 0.62
CA MET A 70 10.12 5.67 -0.63
C MET A 70 10.48 7.15 -0.51
N ARG A 71 10.17 7.79 0.61
CA ARG A 71 10.59 9.19 0.85
C ARG A 71 12.12 9.36 0.90
N SER A 72 12.86 8.43 1.49
CA SER A 72 14.33 8.52 1.57
C SER A 72 15.02 8.42 0.21
N CYS A 73 14.40 7.77 -0.76
CA CYS A 73 14.90 7.68 -2.14
C CYS A 73 14.20 8.66 -3.09
N HIS A 74 13.55 9.71 -2.56
CA HIS A 74 12.78 10.70 -3.33
C HIS A 74 11.71 10.09 -4.27
N GLY A 75 11.21 8.91 -3.91
CA GLY A 75 10.18 8.20 -4.63
C GLY A 75 8.76 8.48 -4.14
N ARG A 76 7.79 7.92 -4.85
CA ARG A 76 6.35 8.06 -4.61
C ARG A 76 5.76 6.71 -4.20
N LEU A 77 4.95 6.75 -3.15
CA LEU A 77 4.15 5.60 -2.70
C LEU A 77 2.67 5.98 -2.77
N ARG A 78 1.92 5.26 -3.60
CA ARG A 78 0.46 5.34 -3.68
C ARG A 78 -0.13 4.04 -3.16
N ILE A 79 -1.28 4.10 -2.50
CA ILE A 79 -1.92 2.92 -1.90
C ILE A 79 -3.35 2.79 -2.40
N VAL A 80 -3.76 1.58 -2.74
CA VAL A 80 -5.17 1.21 -2.91
C VAL A 80 -5.60 0.44 -1.68
N LEU A 81 -6.66 0.89 -1.01
CA LEU A 81 -7.22 0.22 0.16
C LEU A 81 -8.47 -0.58 -0.22
N PRO A 82 -8.83 -1.63 0.56
CA PRO A 82 -10.08 -2.34 0.36
C PRO A 82 -11.29 -1.40 0.41
N ALA A 83 -12.42 -1.85 -0.15
CA ALA A 83 -13.64 -1.04 -0.22
C ALA A 83 -13.41 0.34 -0.85
N ARG A 84 -12.50 0.43 -1.83
CA ARG A 84 -12.12 1.65 -2.56
C ARG A 84 -11.70 2.80 -1.63
N GLY A 85 -11.08 2.48 -0.50
CA GLY A 85 -10.60 3.49 0.46
C GLY A 85 -11.67 4.20 1.29
N ALA A 86 -12.89 3.67 1.34
CA ALA A 86 -13.94 4.15 2.23
C ALA A 86 -13.56 3.88 3.71
N GLU A 87 -13.54 4.92 4.54
CA GLU A 87 -13.06 4.85 5.94
C GLU A 87 -13.75 3.77 6.78
N GLU A 88 -15.06 3.62 6.61
CA GLU A 88 -15.86 2.62 7.33
C GLU A 88 -15.96 1.28 6.57
N GLY A 89 -15.48 1.23 5.33
CA GLY A 89 -15.76 0.16 4.38
C GLY A 89 -15.01 -1.15 4.63
N SER A 90 -13.90 -1.14 5.38
CA SER A 90 -13.16 -2.37 5.70
C SER A 90 -12.42 -2.28 7.03
N HIS A 91 -11.99 -3.44 7.56
CA HIS A 91 -11.17 -3.50 8.76
C HIS A 91 -9.87 -2.68 8.60
N VAL A 92 -9.20 -2.80 7.46
CA VAL A 92 -7.96 -2.06 7.16
C VAL A 92 -8.19 -0.55 7.22
N ASN A 93 -9.24 -0.04 6.57
CA ASN A 93 -9.56 1.39 6.59
C ASN A 93 -9.84 1.89 8.02
N ARG A 94 -10.64 1.15 8.79
CA ARG A 94 -10.96 1.51 10.19
C ARG A 94 -9.73 1.53 11.08
N VAL A 95 -8.81 0.58 10.92
CA VAL A 95 -7.53 0.56 11.67
C VAL A 95 -6.69 1.79 11.33
N LEU A 96 -6.52 2.11 10.05
CA LEU A 96 -5.74 3.28 9.63
C LEU A 96 -6.37 4.61 10.06
N ALA A 97 -7.70 4.70 10.05
CA ALA A 97 -8.46 5.86 10.52
C ALA A 97 -8.37 6.02 12.04
N ALA A 98 -8.59 4.94 12.81
CA ALA A 98 -8.52 4.95 14.27
C ALA A 98 -7.11 5.34 14.78
N LEU A 99 -6.06 4.92 14.09
CA LEU A 99 -4.68 5.31 14.40
C LEU A 99 -4.30 6.70 13.84
N GLY A 100 -5.18 7.33 13.06
CA GLY A 100 -4.92 8.61 12.40
C GLY A 100 -3.80 8.55 11.37
N VAL A 101 -3.42 7.38 10.89
CA VAL A 101 -2.29 7.22 9.95
C VAL A 101 -2.74 7.23 8.49
N ARG A 102 -4.05 7.11 8.22
CA ARG A 102 -4.60 7.18 6.86
C ARG A 102 -4.11 8.41 6.08
N ARG A 103 -4.12 9.59 6.73
CA ARG A 103 -3.64 10.88 6.18
C ARG A 103 -2.17 10.90 5.77
N LEU A 104 -1.37 9.91 6.16
CA LEU A 104 0.03 9.82 5.73
C LEU A 104 0.14 9.32 4.28
N PHE A 105 -0.88 8.63 3.77
CA PHE A 105 -0.83 7.94 2.49
C PHE A 105 -1.64 8.66 1.43
N GLU A 106 -1.12 8.65 0.20
CA GLU A 106 -1.92 8.99 -0.97
C GLU A 106 -2.78 7.77 -1.33
N VAL A 107 -4.06 7.80 -0.95
CA VAL A 107 -4.99 6.69 -1.16
C VAL A 107 -5.76 6.90 -2.45
N TYR A 108 -5.85 5.86 -3.29
CA TYR A 108 -6.61 5.86 -4.53
C TYR A 108 -7.68 4.77 -4.50
N PRO A 109 -8.80 4.93 -5.23
CA PRO A 109 -9.90 3.97 -5.20
C PRO A 109 -9.55 2.64 -5.89
N ASP A 110 -8.63 2.65 -6.85
CA ASP A 110 -8.17 1.49 -7.62
C ASP A 110 -6.79 1.75 -8.25
N VAL A 111 -6.15 0.69 -8.76
CA VAL A 111 -4.82 0.76 -9.36
C VAL A 111 -4.82 1.66 -10.59
N THR A 112 -5.85 1.61 -11.42
CA THR A 112 -5.94 2.43 -12.64
C THR A 112 -5.84 3.92 -12.29
N SER A 113 -6.60 4.37 -11.30
CA SER A 113 -6.56 5.73 -10.79
C SER A 113 -5.20 6.08 -10.18
N ALA A 114 -4.58 5.13 -9.47
CA ALA A 114 -3.27 5.31 -8.85
C ALA A 114 -2.11 5.43 -9.85
N LEU A 115 -2.28 4.96 -11.10
CA LEU A 115 -1.25 5.05 -12.14
C LEU A 115 -1.29 6.39 -12.88
N LEU A 116 -2.42 7.09 -12.86
CA LEU A 116 -2.60 8.37 -13.54
C LEU A 116 -1.96 9.52 -12.74
N GLU A 117 -1.33 10.47 -13.44
CA GLU A 117 -0.70 11.64 -12.80
C GLU A 117 -1.72 12.72 -12.42
N ASP A 118 -2.81 12.84 -13.17
CA ASP A 118 -3.81 13.92 -13.02
C ASP A 118 -4.96 13.58 -12.06
N VAL A 119 -4.93 12.40 -11.45
CA VAL A 119 -5.95 11.98 -10.46
C VAL A 119 -5.49 12.37 -9.07
N SER A 120 -6.34 13.09 -8.34
CA SER A 120 -6.08 13.42 -6.94
C SER A 120 -6.39 12.23 -6.03
N PRO A 121 -5.62 12.02 -4.94
CA PRO A 121 -5.93 11.00 -3.95
C PRO A 121 -7.26 11.31 -3.23
N LEU A 122 -7.87 10.26 -2.69
CA LEU A 122 -9.05 10.35 -1.84
C LEU A 122 -8.74 11.23 -0.62
N SER A 123 -9.70 12.07 -0.24
CA SER A 123 -9.59 12.86 0.99
C SER A 123 -9.50 11.95 2.21
N ALA A 124 -8.55 12.30 3.07
CA ALA A 124 -8.22 11.60 4.31
C ALA A 124 -9.29 11.79 5.40
#